data_AF-A0A931HI21-F1
#
_entry.id   AF-A0A931HI21-F1
#
_cell.length_a   1.000
_cell.length_b   1.000
_cell.length_c   1.000
_cell.angle_alpha   90.00
_cell.angle_beta   90.00
_cell.angle_gamma   90.00
#
_symmetry.space_group_name_H-M   'P 1'
#
loop_
_entity.id
_entity.type
_entity.pdbx_description
1 polymer ?
#
loop_
_entity_poly.entity_id
_entity_poly.type
_entity_poly.pdbx_seq_one_letter_code
_entity_poly.pdbx_strand_id
1 'polypeptide(L)'
;MRSRVVAAGFVPGVVVLGAIVAGCGGTATGATCDDFAAQDDAARGETVLSLLEPHGISSRDLESYRVVVGKVNEYCGLRAGVARESGEATQNNTQPIDAAVDWDSFTH
;
A
#
# COMPACT_ATOMS: atom_id res chain seq x y z
N MET A 1 5.96 40.44 -40.39
CA MET A 1 4.68 40.06 -41.05
C MET A 1 4.12 38.83 -40.35
N ARG A 2 2.80 38.70 -40.37
CA ARG A 2 1.91 37.79 -39.62
C ARG A 2 2.33 36.31 -39.60
N SER A 3 2.14 35.66 -38.44
CA SER A 3 1.25 34.49 -38.35
C SER A 3 0.42 34.60 -37.06
N ARG A 4 -0.90 34.66 -37.26
CA ARG A 4 -1.97 34.55 -36.25
C ARG A 4 -2.58 33.16 -36.41
N VAL A 5 -3.02 32.52 -35.32
CA VAL A 5 -4.25 31.69 -35.09
C VAL A 5 -4.05 31.12 -33.66
N VAL A 6 -4.67 31.60 -32.56
CA VAL A 6 -6.08 31.60 -32.09
C VAL A 6 -6.67 30.20 -31.84
N ALA A 7 -6.80 29.81 -30.56
CA ALA A 7 -7.94 29.12 -29.92
C ALA A 7 -7.50 28.74 -28.48
N ALA A 8 -7.98 29.38 -27.41
CA ALA A 8 -9.32 29.29 -26.82
C ALA A 8 -9.67 27.87 -26.34
N GLY A 9 -9.72 27.67 -25.01
CA GLY A 9 -10.34 26.48 -24.42
C GLY A 9 -9.87 26.13 -23.00
N PHE A 10 -10.58 26.67 -22.00
CA PHE A 10 -11.01 26.01 -20.75
C PHE A 10 -9.99 25.19 -19.91
N VAL A 11 -9.69 25.68 -18.69
CA VAL A 11 -9.06 24.97 -17.55
C VAL A 11 -10.20 24.48 -16.62
N PRO A 12 -10.11 23.43 -15.76
CA PRO A 12 -9.02 22.46 -15.48
C PRO A 12 -9.45 20.98 -15.55
N GLY A 13 -8.51 20.05 -15.70
CA GLY A 13 -8.76 18.60 -15.56
C GLY A 13 -7.49 17.87 -15.16
N VAL A 14 -7.30 17.72 -13.86
CA VAL A 14 -6.16 17.04 -13.22
C VAL A 14 -6.13 15.57 -13.62
N VAL A 15 -5.09 15.16 -14.34
CA VAL A 15 -4.50 13.83 -14.19
C VAL A 15 -2.99 14.01 -14.20
N VAL A 16 -2.45 14.30 -13.01
CA VAL A 16 -1.01 14.19 -12.76
C VAL A 16 -0.70 12.70 -12.92
N LEU A 17 -0.09 12.33 -14.05
CA LEU A 17 0.64 11.08 -14.18
C LEU A 17 1.85 11.18 -13.25
N GLY A 18 1.60 10.90 -11.98
CA GLY A 18 2.61 10.77 -10.95
C GLY A 18 3.43 9.52 -11.26
N ALA A 19 4.49 9.70 -12.03
CA ALA A 19 5.67 8.85 -11.95
C ALA A 19 6.29 9.08 -10.57
N ILE A 20 5.73 8.46 -9.54
CA ILE A 20 6.31 8.43 -8.21
C ILE A 20 7.34 7.29 -8.17
N VAL A 21 8.58 7.70 -8.43
CA VAL A 21 9.81 7.25 -7.76
C VAL A 21 9.77 5.85 -7.14
N ALA A 22 10.39 4.90 -7.84
CA ALA A 22 10.98 3.74 -7.20
C ALA A 22 12.10 4.21 -6.25
N GLY A 23 11.88 4.03 -4.95
CA GLY A 23 12.91 4.12 -3.91
C GLY A 23 13.05 5.48 -3.24
N CYS A 24 12.53 5.58 -2.01
CA CYS A 24 13.27 5.95 -0.79
C CYS A 24 12.26 6.45 0.27
N GLY A 25 12.09 5.68 1.36
CA GLY A 25 11.55 6.07 2.66
C GLY A 25 10.43 7.11 2.70
N GLY A 26 9.17 6.68 2.77
CA GLY A 26 8.08 7.62 3.03
C GLY A 26 6.72 6.94 3.18
N THR A 27 6.35 6.67 4.42
CA THR A 27 4.97 6.46 4.92
C THR A 27 4.11 5.43 4.18
N ALA A 28 4.03 4.22 4.76
CA ALA A 28 3.19 3.10 4.34
C ALA A 28 1.68 3.32 4.47
N THR A 29 1.24 4.54 4.76
CA THR A 29 -0.18 4.92 4.84
C THR A 29 -0.74 5.00 3.41
N GLY A 30 -0.99 3.84 2.80
CA GLY A 30 -1.55 3.75 1.45
C GLY A 30 -0.98 2.66 0.54
N ALA A 31 -0.15 1.75 1.04
CA ALA A 31 0.27 0.60 0.25
C ALA A 31 -0.95 -0.26 -0.14
N THR A 32 -1.02 -0.66 -1.41
CA THR A 32 -2.05 -1.60 -1.89
C THR A 32 -1.59 -3.05 -1.71
N CYS A 33 -2.51 -4.01 -1.86
CA CYS A 33 -2.13 -5.42 -1.86
C CYS A 33 -1.12 -5.75 -2.97
N ASP A 34 -1.24 -5.15 -4.15
CA ASP A 34 -0.27 -5.32 -5.25
C ASP A 34 1.12 -4.78 -4.85
N ASP A 35 1.17 -3.59 -4.24
CA ASP A 35 2.44 -3.00 -3.77
C ASP A 35 3.08 -3.88 -2.69
N PHE A 36 2.28 -4.38 -1.75
CA PHE A 36 2.74 -5.25 -0.67
C PHE A 36 3.20 -6.63 -1.19
N ALA A 37 2.52 -7.16 -2.20
CA ALA A 37 2.91 -8.41 -2.84
C ALA A 37 4.24 -8.28 -3.61
N ALA A 38 4.51 -7.14 -4.22
CA ALA A 38 5.75 -6.91 -4.97
C ALA A 38 6.99 -6.74 -4.06
N GLN A 39 6.80 -6.51 -2.76
CA GLN A 39 7.88 -6.33 -1.79
C GLN A 39 8.57 -7.65 -1.41
N ASP A 40 9.87 -7.57 -1.11
CA ASP A 40 10.60 -8.64 -0.43
C ASP A 40 10.19 -8.77 1.05
N ASP A 41 10.59 -9.86 1.69
CA ASP A 41 10.15 -10.16 3.07
C ASP A 41 10.57 -9.11 4.10
N ALA A 42 11.70 -8.41 3.91
CA ALA A 42 12.13 -7.36 4.83
C ALA A 42 11.26 -6.11 4.66
N ALA A 43 11.05 -5.68 3.42
CA ALA A 43 10.18 -4.53 3.10
C ALA A 43 8.73 -4.77 3.53
N ARG A 44 8.20 -6.00 3.39
CA ARG A 44 6.88 -6.37 3.91
C ARG A 44 6.81 -6.22 5.43
N GLY A 45 7.86 -6.61 6.14
CA GLY A 45 7.96 -6.44 7.58
C GLY A 45 7.91 -4.97 7.99
N GLU A 46 8.70 -4.11 7.34
CA GLU A 46 8.69 -2.67 7.60
C GLU A 46 7.34 -2.02 7.28
N THR A 47 6.69 -2.43 6.18
CA THR A 47 5.34 -1.98 5.82
C THR A 47 4.32 -2.33 6.89
N VAL A 48 4.40 -3.52 7.47
CA VAL A 48 3.48 -3.91 8.55
C VAL A 48 3.80 -3.20 9.86
N LEU A 49 5.07 -2.97 10.17
CA LEU A 49 5.44 -2.16 11.35
C LEU A 49 4.92 -0.73 11.25
N SER A 50 5.02 -0.12 10.06
CA SER A 50 4.51 1.23 9.81
C SER A 50 2.98 1.31 9.71
N LEU A 51 2.28 0.21 9.43
CA LEU A 51 0.83 0.10 9.64
C LEU A 51 0.45 0.14 11.12
N LEU A 52 1.30 -0.36 12.04
CA LEU A 52 0.99 -0.41 13.47
C LEU A 52 1.16 0.95 14.17
N GLU A 53 2.14 1.75 13.74
CA GLU A 53 2.52 3.01 14.40
C GLU A 53 1.37 4.02 14.55
N PRO A 54 0.52 4.28 13.54
CA PRO A 54 -0.61 5.21 13.66
C PRO A 54 -1.66 4.78 14.70
N HIS A 55 -1.73 3.48 15.01
CA HIS A 55 -2.68 2.92 15.99
C HIS A 55 -2.07 2.83 17.40
N GLY A 56 -0.88 3.42 17.63
CA GLY A 56 -0.22 3.44 18.93
C GLY A 56 0.34 2.08 19.36
N ILE A 57 0.38 1.11 18.45
CA ILE A 57 0.90 -0.23 18.73
C ILE A 57 2.42 -0.19 18.56
N SER A 58 3.14 -0.66 19.59
CA SER A 58 4.59 -0.69 19.55
C SER A 58 5.07 -1.67 18.49
N SER A 59 6.09 -1.29 17.71
CA SER A 59 6.84 -2.20 16.83
C SER A 59 7.51 -3.37 17.57
N ARG A 60 7.60 -3.31 18.90
CA ARG A 60 8.09 -4.40 19.76
C ARG A 60 6.99 -5.41 20.15
N ASP A 61 5.73 -5.11 19.87
CA ASP A 61 4.63 -6.04 20.08
C ASP A 61 4.58 -7.06 18.93
N LEU A 62 5.30 -8.16 19.15
CA LEU A 62 5.40 -9.25 18.19
C LEU A 62 4.08 -10.01 18.00
N GLU A 63 3.18 -9.98 18.99
CA GLU A 63 1.87 -10.62 18.86
C GLU A 63 1.00 -9.83 17.89
N SER A 64 0.89 -8.52 18.11
CA SER A 64 0.16 -7.63 17.22
C SER A 64 0.71 -7.65 15.80
N TYR A 65 2.05 -7.63 15.66
CA TYR A 65 2.70 -7.78 14.36
C TYR A 65 2.30 -9.07 13.65
N ARG A 66 2.35 -10.23 14.32
CA ARG A 66 1.99 -11.52 13.71
C ARG A 66 0.53 -11.57 13.27
N VAL A 67 -0.38 -11.01 14.07
CA VAL A 67 -1.81 -10.96 13.74
C VAL A 67 -2.05 -10.08 12.52
N VAL A 68 -1.46 -8.87 12.48
CA VAL A 68 -1.63 -7.96 11.34
C VAL A 68 -0.99 -8.52 10.07
N VAL A 69 0.22 -9.08 10.13
CA VAL A 69 0.83 -9.78 8.98
C VAL A 69 -0.08 -10.89 8.46
N GLY A 70 -0.67 -11.69 9.37
CA GLY A 70 -1.60 -12.76 9.01
C GLY A 70 -2.83 -12.24 8.28
N LYS A 71 -3.47 -11.20 8.83
CA LYS A 71 -4.65 -10.55 8.24
C LYS A 71 -4.36 -9.93 6.88
N VAL A 72 -3.24 -9.20 6.74
CA VAL A 72 -2.84 -8.60 5.46
C VAL A 72 -2.55 -9.70 4.41
N ASN A 73 -1.81 -10.75 4.77
CA ASN A 73 -1.56 -11.86 3.83
C ASN A 73 -2.84 -12.57 3.42
N GLU A 74 -3.78 -12.77 4.34
CA GLU A 74 -5.08 -13.36 4.02
C GLU A 74 -5.89 -12.45 3.10
N TYR A 75 -5.99 -11.17 3.44
CA TYR A 75 -6.70 -10.16 2.68
C TYR A 75 -6.14 -10.02 1.25
N CYS A 76 -4.81 -10.01 1.10
CA CYS A 76 -4.17 -9.89 -0.21
C CYS A 76 -4.05 -11.24 -0.96
N GLY A 77 -4.51 -12.34 -0.36
CA GLY A 77 -4.41 -13.67 -0.95
C GLY A 77 -2.97 -14.20 -1.09
N LEU A 78 -2.06 -13.74 -0.23
CA LEU A 78 -0.64 -14.12 -0.16
C LEU A 78 -0.39 -15.27 0.83
N ARG A 79 -1.35 -16.20 0.97
CA ARG A 79 -1.16 -17.40 1.78
C ARG A 79 0.01 -18.23 1.21
N ALA A 80 0.73 -18.92 2.09
CA ALA A 80 1.97 -19.63 1.76
C ALA A 80 1.89 -20.46 0.46
N GLY A 81 3.00 -20.49 -0.29
CA GLY A 81 3.11 -21.18 -1.58
C GLY A 81 3.26 -20.19 -2.75
N VAL A 82 2.89 -20.64 -3.95
CA VAL A 82 3.14 -19.97 -5.24
C VAL A 82 2.66 -18.51 -5.29
N ALA A 83 1.57 -18.19 -4.60
CA ALA A 83 1.00 -16.84 -4.54
C ALA A 83 1.90 -15.84 -3.79
N ARG A 84 2.68 -16.29 -2.80
CA ARG A 84 3.63 -15.44 -2.09
C ARG A 84 4.93 -15.25 -2.89
N GLU A 85 5.28 -16.26 -3.70
CA GLU A 85 6.50 -16.32 -4.51
C GLU A 85 6.36 -15.59 -5.85
N SER A 86 5.14 -15.45 -6.38
CA SER A 86 4.88 -14.72 -7.63
C SER A 86 5.16 -13.23 -7.53
N GLY A 87 5.11 -12.67 -6.31
CA GLY A 87 5.19 -11.23 -6.10
C GLY A 87 3.91 -10.49 -6.47
N GLU A 88 2.79 -11.22 -6.63
CA GLU A 88 1.50 -10.69 -7.09
C GLU A 88 0.41 -10.99 -6.06
N ALA A 89 -0.43 -10.01 -5.76
CA ALA A 89 -1.61 -10.25 -4.93
C ALA A 89 -2.62 -11.08 -5.72
N THR A 90 -3.29 -12.02 -5.06
CA THR A 90 -4.35 -12.82 -5.69
C THR A 90 -5.75 -12.34 -5.31
N GLN A 91 -5.83 -11.47 -4.30
CA GLN A 91 -7.07 -10.88 -3.79
C GLN A 91 -6.83 -9.43 -3.43
N ASN A 92 -7.87 -8.61 -3.58
CA ASN A 92 -7.91 -7.21 -3.15
C ASN A 92 -6.81 -6.29 -3.72
N ASN A 93 -5.93 -6.75 -4.62
CA ASN A 93 -5.06 -5.99 -5.56
C ASN A 93 -4.83 -4.51 -5.22
N THR A 94 -5.61 -3.59 -5.80
CA THR A 94 -5.47 -2.13 -5.64
C THR A 94 -6.10 -1.58 -4.36
N GLN A 95 -6.67 -2.43 -3.51
CA GLN A 95 -7.22 -2.04 -2.21
C GLN A 95 -6.08 -1.81 -1.21
N PRO A 96 -6.24 -0.81 -0.33
CA PRO A 96 -5.24 -0.52 0.69
C PRO A 96 -5.15 -1.67 1.70
N ILE A 97 -3.92 -2.06 2.07
CA ILE A 97 -3.67 -3.12 3.05
C ILE A 97 -4.18 -2.78 4.46
N ASP A 98 -4.36 -1.50 4.75
CA ASP A 98 -4.93 -1.00 6.02
C ASP A 98 -6.37 -1.51 6.24
N ALA A 99 -7.12 -1.76 5.17
CA ALA A 99 -8.48 -2.30 5.24
C ALA A 99 -8.53 -3.78 5.68
N ALA A 100 -7.38 -4.46 5.78
CA ALA A 100 -7.29 -5.85 6.22
C ALA A 100 -7.57 -6.01 7.73
N VAL A 101 -7.45 -4.94 8.51
CA VAL A 101 -7.60 -4.96 9.96
C VAL A 101 -8.74 -4.04 10.37
N ASP A 102 -9.69 -4.60 11.12
CA ASP A 102 -10.63 -3.79 11.90
C ASP A 102 -9.89 -3.23 13.12
N TRP A 103 -9.35 -2.01 12.99
CA TRP A 103 -8.51 -1.36 14.00
C TRP A 103 -9.27 -0.92 15.24
N ASP A 104 -10.55 -0.58 15.09
CA ASP A 104 -11.42 -0.23 16.21
C ASP A 104 -11.53 -1.44 17.15
N SER A 105 -11.81 -2.63 16.60
CA SER A 105 -11.84 -3.88 17.38
C SER A 105 -10.47 -4.36 17.86
N PHE A 106 -9.37 -3.85 17.30
CA PHE A 106 -8.00 -4.30 17.59
C PHE A 106 -7.37 -3.60 18.80
N THR A 107 -7.79 -2.37 19.11
CA THR A 107 -7.13 -1.49 20.10
C THR A 107 -7.86 -1.38 21.45
N HIS A 108 -8.82 -2.28 21.71
CA HIS A 108 -9.66 -2.30 22.92
C HIS A 108 -9.10 -3.12 24.10
#